data_AF-A0A7V6TK40-F1
#
_entry.id   AF-A0A7V6TK40-F1
#
_cell.length_a   1.000
_cell.length_b   1.000
_cell.length_c   1.000
_cell.angle_alpha   90.00
_cell.angle_beta   90.00
_cell.angle_gamma   90.00
#
_symmetry.space_group_name_H-M   'P 1'
#
loop_
_entity.id
_entity.type
_entity.pdbx_description
1 polymer ?
#
loop_
_entity_poly.entity_id
_entity_poly.type
_entity_poly.pdbx_seq_one_letter_code
_entity_poly.pdbx_strand_id
1 'polypeptide(L)'
;MPDLRESPALKVIQLLIKEGCEVGYYDPYVPSVEVHQQNQGMHEDKESVRLDSLCELTAQEVGDADLVIILTGHSCVDYELMVRSARAVLDTRNAIRNVENAVGEVQTL
;
A
#
# COMPACT_ATOMS: atom_id res chain seq x y z
N MET A 1 -4.07 18.87 -10.90
CA MET A 1 -3.78 18.04 -9.71
C MET A 1 -4.66 16.81 -9.79
N PRO A 2 -4.11 15.60 -9.72
CA PRO A 2 -4.94 14.40 -9.69
C PRO A 2 -5.72 14.37 -8.38
N ASP A 3 -7.03 14.15 -8.46
CA ASP A 3 -7.90 14.02 -7.31
C ASP A 3 -7.62 12.66 -6.63
N LEU A 4 -6.77 12.67 -5.60
CA LEU A 4 -6.42 11.47 -4.85
C LEU A 4 -7.62 10.85 -4.15
N ARG A 5 -8.72 11.60 -3.93
CA ARG A 5 -9.90 11.18 -3.16
C ARG A 5 -10.68 10.04 -3.82
N GLU A 6 -10.47 9.80 -5.12
CA GLU A 6 -11.08 8.68 -5.87
C GLU A 6 -10.06 7.63 -6.32
N SER A 7 -8.84 7.65 -5.78
CA SER A 7 -7.83 6.66 -6.16
C SER A 7 -8.27 5.25 -5.74
N PRO A 8 -8.22 4.25 -6.65
CA PRO A 8 -8.43 2.84 -6.30
C PRO A 8 -7.54 2.39 -5.13
N ALA A 9 -6.35 2.99 -4.99
CA ALA A 9 -5.44 2.67 -3.89
C ALA A 9 -6.00 3.09 -2.51
N LEU A 10 -6.60 4.27 -2.40
CA LEU A 10 -7.24 4.72 -1.15
C LEU A 10 -8.43 3.84 -0.79
N LYS A 11 -9.16 3.33 -1.80
CA LYS A 11 -10.28 2.41 -1.54
C LYS A 11 -9.80 1.09 -0.95
N VAL A 12 -8.69 0.54 -1.46
CA VAL A 12 -8.08 -0.67 -0.89
C VAL A 12 -7.61 -0.43 0.54
N ILE A 13 -6.88 0.67 0.78
CA ILE A 13 -6.42 1.03 2.13
C ILE A 13 -7.61 1.20 3.10
N GLN A 14 -8.69 1.85 2.66
CA GLN A 14 -9.91 2.00 3.46
C GLN A 14 -10.49 0.64 3.86
N LEU A 15 -10.55 -0.32 2.92
CA LEU A 15 -11.07 -1.66 3.19
C LEU A 15 -10.18 -2.43 4.16
N LEU A 16 -8.85 -2.34 4.01
CA LEU A 16 -7.89 -2.98 4.94
C LEU A 16 -8.03 -2.44 6.36
N ILE A 17 -8.07 -1.11 6.52
CA ILE A 17 -8.27 -0.49 7.85
C ILE A 17 -9.61 -0.92 8.44
N LYS A 18 -10.67 -1.00 7.62
CA LYS A 18 -12.01 -1.43 8.06
C LYS A 18 -12.03 -2.89 8.54
N GLU A 19 -11.25 -3.77 7.93
CA GLU A 19 -11.09 -5.16 8.37
C GLU A 19 -10.15 -5.30 9.59
N GLY A 20 -9.62 -4.19 10.11
CA GLY A 20 -8.78 -4.15 11.30
C GLY A 20 -7.30 -4.39 11.03
N CYS A 21 -6.85 -4.28 9.77
CA CYS A 21 -5.43 -4.39 9.43
C CYS A 21 -4.65 -3.14 9.88
N GLU A 22 -3.42 -3.35 10.36
CA GLU A 22 -2.44 -2.30 10.50
C GLU A 22 -1.84 -1.99 9.12
N VAL A 23 -1.90 -0.72 8.69
CA VAL A 23 -1.50 -0.33 7.33
C VAL A 23 -0.37 0.69 7.37
N GLY A 24 0.78 0.30 6.84
CA GLY A 24 1.84 1.21 6.41
C GLY A 24 1.57 1.72 4.98
N TYR A 25 2.02 2.95 4.69
CA TYR A 25 1.84 3.58 3.38
C TYR A 25 3.18 4.08 2.84
N TYR A 26 3.47 3.79 1.58
CA TYR A 26 4.63 4.33 0.89
C TYR A 26 4.26 4.82 -0.51
N ASP A 27 4.52 6.10 -0.73
CA ASP A 27 4.52 6.75 -2.04
C ASP A 27 5.59 7.85 -2.05
N PRO A 28 6.57 7.80 -2.97
CA PRO A 28 7.66 8.77 -3.03
C PRO A 28 7.22 10.16 -3.51
N TYR A 29 6.01 10.29 -4.06
CA TYR A 29 5.47 11.54 -4.60
C TYR A 29 4.34 12.13 -3.75
N VAL A 30 3.69 11.31 -2.92
CA VAL A 30 2.56 11.72 -2.08
C VAL A 30 2.91 11.50 -0.61
N PRO A 31 3.30 12.55 0.14
CA PRO A 31 3.87 12.42 1.48
C PRO A 31 2.86 12.01 2.56
N SER A 32 1.57 12.17 2.29
CA SER A 32 0.51 11.76 3.21
C SER A 32 -0.82 11.65 2.50
N VAL A 33 -1.69 10.78 2.99
CA VAL A 33 -3.06 10.61 2.52
C VAL A 33 -4.04 10.65 3.68
N GLU A 34 -5.24 11.17 3.42
CA GLU A 34 -6.38 11.05 4.34
C GLU A 34 -7.33 9.97 3.82
N VAL A 35 -7.57 8.97 4.67
CA VAL A 35 -8.46 7.85 4.37
C VAL A 35 -9.73 8.05 5.18
N HIS A 36 -10.77 8.53 4.53
CA HIS A 36 -12.08 8.68 5.17
C HIS A 36 -12.74 7.32 5.34
N GLN A 37 -13.24 7.00 6.53
CA GLN A 37 -14.10 5.84 6.71
C GLN A 37 -15.54 6.21 6.33
N GLN A 38 -16.11 5.49 5.36
CA GLN A 38 -17.53 5.65 5.04
C GLN A 38 -18.35 4.76 5.99
N ASN A 39 -18.92 5.38 7.02
CA ASN A 39 -20.01 4.78 7.77
C ASN A 39 -21.28 4.86 6.92
N GLN A 40 -21.98 3.74 6.73
CA GLN A 40 -23.25 3.68 5.97
C GLN A 40 -24.44 4.31 6.74
N GLY A 41 -24.18 5.06 7.81
CA GLY A 41 -25.18 5.71 8.66
C GLY A 41 -25.31 7.20 8.38
N MET A 42 -26.51 7.74 8.56
CA MET A 42 -26.90 9.15 8.31
C MET A 42 -26.22 10.18 9.24
N HIS A 43 -25.29 9.79 10.12
CA HIS A 43 -24.64 10.68 11.07
C HIS A 43 -23.14 10.81 10.74
N GLU A 44 -22.71 12.04 10.54
CA GLU A 44 -21.46 12.48 9.91
C GLU A 44 -20.24 12.47 10.84
N ASP A 45 -20.08 11.43 11.66
CA ASP A 45 -18.78 11.18 12.30
C ASP A 45 -17.87 10.52 11.24
N LYS A 46 -17.34 11.36 10.34
CA LYS A 46 -16.35 10.98 9.35
C LYS A 46 -15.01 10.80 10.06
N GLU A 47 -14.84 9.68 10.74
CA GLU A 47 -13.51 9.28 11.19
C GLU A 47 -12.62 9.14 9.95
N SER A 48 -11.55 9.95 9.90
CA SER A 48 -10.51 9.83 8.90
C SER A 48 -9.23 9.39 9.59
N VAL A 49 -8.50 8.50 8.92
CA VAL A 49 -7.16 8.10 9.32
C VAL A 49 -6.20 8.80 8.38
N ARG A 50 -5.28 9.57 8.96
CA ARG A 50 -4.14 10.11 8.21
C ARG A 50 -3.04 9.07 8.21
N LEU A 51 -2.53 8.74 7.02
CA LEU A 51 -1.33 7.93 6.85
C LEU A 51 -0.25 8.82 6.24
N ASP A 52 0.89 8.88 6.90
CA ASP A 52 2.07 9.52 6.34
C ASP A 52 2.89 8.47 5.56
N SER A 53 3.46 8.90 4.45
CA SER A 53 4.31 8.06 3.61
C SER A 53 5.60 7.75 4.35
N LEU A 54 6.03 6.49 4.33
CA LEU A 54 7.36 6.11 4.79
C LEU A 54 8.42 6.92 4.04
N CYS A 55 9.45 7.40 4.74
CA CYS A 55 10.53 8.15 4.10
C CYS A 55 11.29 7.30 3.08
N GLU A 56 11.43 6.01 3.38
CA GLU A 56 12.10 5.02 2.54
C GLU A 56 11.47 3.64 2.74
N LEU A 57 11.51 2.83 1.69
CA LEU A 57 11.08 1.44 1.73
C LEU A 57 12.28 0.56 2.08
N THR A 58 12.53 0.35 3.38
CA THR A 58 13.66 -0.46 3.85
C THR A 58 13.32 -1.94 3.90
N ALA A 59 14.35 -2.80 3.91
CA ALA A 59 14.16 -4.24 4.08
C ALA A 59 13.48 -4.59 5.41
N GLN A 60 13.68 -3.77 6.46
CA GLN A 60 13.05 -3.97 7.76
C GLN A 60 11.55 -3.65 7.69
N GLU A 61 11.16 -2.47 7.18
CA GLU A 61 9.75 -2.08 7.02
C GLU A 61 8.98 -3.11 6.18
N VAL A 62 9.62 -3.62 5.13
CA VAL A 62 9.05 -4.64 4.26
C VAL A 62 8.97 -6.02 4.94
N GLY A 63 9.96 -6.38 5.75
CA GLY A 63 10.02 -7.67 6.45
C GLY A 63 9.10 -7.76 7.67
N ASP A 64 8.79 -6.62 8.28
CA ASP A 64 7.86 -6.51 9.41
C ASP A 64 6.39 -6.67 8.94
N ALA A 65 6.11 -6.40 7.66
CA ALA A 65 4.78 -6.58 7.07
C ALA A 65 4.46 -8.06 6.74
N ASP A 66 3.25 -8.51 7.09
CA ASP A 66 2.74 -9.82 6.66
C ASP A 66 2.45 -9.87 5.15
N LEU A 67 2.00 -8.75 4.57
CA LEU A 67 1.65 -8.63 3.16
C LEU A 67 2.00 -7.23 2.63
N VAL A 68 2.70 -7.19 1.50
CA VAL A 68 2.96 -5.95 0.73
C VAL A 68 2.07 -5.93 -0.51
N ILE A 69 1.35 -4.84 -0.74
CA ILE A 69 0.45 -4.70 -1.90
C ILE A 69 0.93 -3.57 -2.80
N ILE A 70 1.18 -3.88 -4.08
CA ILE A 70 1.59 -2.89 -5.08
C ILE A 70 0.33 -2.36 -5.76
N LEU A 71 -0.17 -1.23 -5.25
CA LEU A 71 -1.34 -0.54 -5.81
C LEU A 71 -0.98 0.47 -6.90
N THR A 72 0.25 1.00 -6.85
CA THR A 72 0.83 1.92 -7.84
C THR A 72 2.23 1.46 -8.20
N GLY A 73 2.52 1.35 -9.50
CA GLY A 73 3.81 0.92 -10.03
C GLY A 73 4.75 2.10 -10.28
N HIS A 74 5.47 2.56 -9.25
CA HIS A 74 6.45 3.64 -9.37
C HIS A 74 7.80 3.09 -9.80
N SER A 75 8.36 3.59 -10.90
CA SER A 75 9.63 3.07 -11.44
C SER A 75 10.86 3.34 -10.57
N CYS A 76 10.77 4.25 -9.60
CA CYS A 76 11.84 4.56 -8.65
C CYS A 76 11.89 3.61 -7.44
N VAL A 77 10.93 2.71 -7.30
CA VAL A 77 10.89 1.73 -6.20
C VAL A 77 11.88 0.61 -6.50
N ASP A 78 12.70 0.26 -5.50
CA ASP A 78 13.55 -0.92 -5.53
C ASP A 78 12.72 -2.18 -5.25
N TYR A 79 12.08 -2.67 -6.31
CA TYR A 79 11.25 -3.88 -6.25
C TYR A 79 12.06 -5.14 -5.95
N GLU A 80 13.35 -5.20 -6.28
CA GLU A 80 14.19 -6.34 -5.94
C GLU A 80 14.41 -6.44 -4.44
N LEU A 81 14.75 -5.33 -3.79
CA LEU A 81 14.89 -5.28 -2.33
C LEU A 81 13.56 -5.59 -1.64
N MET A 82 12.45 -5.02 -2.13
CA MET A 82 11.12 -5.28 -1.58
C MET A 82 10.78 -6.77 -1.64
N VAL A 83 10.80 -7.38 -2.82
CA VAL A 83 10.34 -8.77 -2.99
C VAL A 83 11.25 -9.78 -2.28
N ARG A 84 12.55 -9.46 -2.11
CA ARG A 84 13.48 -10.28 -1.32
C ARG A 84 13.24 -10.23 0.19
N SER A 85 12.67 -9.14 0.68
CA SER A 85 12.46 -8.91 2.12
C SER A 85 11.03 -9.23 2.54
N ALA A 86 10.07 -9.15 1.61
CA ALA A 86 8.66 -9.33 1.88
C ALA A 86 8.33 -10.80 2.17
N ARG A 87 7.41 -11.00 3.11
CA ARG A 87 6.86 -12.33 3.43
C ARG A 87 5.86 -12.79 2.37
N ALA A 88 5.00 -11.88 1.93
CA ALA A 88 4.09 -12.06 0.80
C ALA A 88 3.93 -10.75 0.01
N VAL A 89 3.73 -10.86 -1.31
CA VAL A 89 3.51 -9.72 -2.21
C VAL A 89 2.29 -9.95 -3.09
N LEU A 90 1.37 -8.99 -3.07
CA LEU A 90 0.26 -8.90 -4.03
C LEU A 90 0.54 -7.77 -5.03
N ASP A 91 0.85 -8.12 -6.27
CA ASP A 91 1.11 -7.17 -7.34
C ASP A 91 -0.13 -6.99 -8.22
N THR A 92 -0.81 -5.85 -8.07
CA THR A 92 -1.98 -5.52 -8.90
C THR A 92 -1.61 -4.69 -10.15
N ARG A 93 -0.31 -4.45 -10.39
CA ARG A 93 0.19 -3.55 -11.45
C ARG A 93 1.18 -4.23 -12.39
N ASN A 94 1.48 -5.51 -12.16
CA ASN A 94 2.51 -6.25 -12.88
C ASN A 94 3.88 -5.54 -12.85
N ALA A 95 4.17 -4.86 -11.74
CA ALA A 95 5.39 -4.10 -11.51
C ALA A 95 6.61 -5.02 -11.30
N ILE A 96 6.41 -6.21 -10.73
CA ILE A 96 7.51 -7.15 -10.39
C ILE A 96 7.77 -8.20 -11.46
N ARG A 97 7.22 -8.05 -12.67
CA ARG A 97 7.31 -9.02 -13.77
C ARG A 97 8.71 -9.47 -14.15
N ASN A 98 9.72 -8.64 -13.87
CA ASN A 98 11.13 -8.88 -14.22
C ASN A 98 12.00 -9.16 -12.99
N VAL A 99 11.40 -9.34 -11.81
CA VAL A 99 12.14 -9.63 -10.57
C VAL A 99 12.32 -11.14 -10.46
N GLU A 100 13.56 -11.62 -10.60
CA GLU A 100 13.85 -13.05 -10.72
C GLU A 100 14.07 -13.76 -9.37
N ASN A 101 14.16 -13.02 -8.26
CA ASN A 101 14.60 -13.55 -6.95
C ASN A 101 13.61 -13.22 -5.81
N ALA A 102 12.40 -13.73 -5.90
CA ALA A 102 11.46 -13.66 -4.79
C ALA A 102 11.75 -14.72 -3.72
N VAL A 103 11.72 -14.31 -2.45
CA VAL A 103 11.91 -15.23 -1.31
C VAL A 103 10.56 -15.62 -0.69
N GLY A 104 9.57 -14.72 -0.75
CA GLY A 104 8.22 -14.93 -0.22
C GLY A 104 7.19 -15.40 -1.26
N GLU A 105 5.94 -15.53 -0.83
CA GLU A 105 4.82 -15.84 -1.72
C GLU A 105 4.48 -14.62 -2.59
N VAL A 106 4.40 -14.81 -3.91
CA VAL A 106 4.12 -13.73 -4.85
C VAL A 106 2.90 -14.07 -5.69
N GLN A 107 1.92 -13.16 -5.70
CA GLN A 107 0.77 -13.23 -6.58
C GLN A 107 0.64 -11.96 -7.42
N THR A 108 0.54 -12.13 -8.73
CA THR A 108 0.28 -11.04 -9.69
C THR A 108 -1.10 -11.24 -10.31
N LEU A 109 -1.87 -10.16 -10.43
CA LEU A 109 -3.22 -10.15 -11.05
C LEU A 109 -3.20 -9.73 -12.52
#